data_AF-A0AAV5J230-F1
#
_entry.id   AF-A0AAV5J230-F1
#
_cell.length_a   1.000
_cell.length_b   1.000
_cell.length_c   1.000
_cell.angle_alpha   90.00
_cell.angle_beta   90.00
_cell.angle_gamma   90.00
#
_symmetry.space_group_name_H-M   'P 1'
#
loop_
_entity.id
_entity.type
_entity.pdbx_description
1 polymer ?
#
loop_
_entity_poly.entity_id
_entity_poly.type
_entity_poly.pdbx_seq_one_letter_code
_entity_poly.pdbx_strand_id
1 'polypeptide(L)'
;MSDNCESLVWSPYGHNWRNLRRIASIEILSNSRLQMLSSRRIDEVRLLMRNLLGIQDKPVNLRTVLLELTLNVMMRMIARKRYYGENVADAEEASRFRVHRAKMRKVISVTSNGDFLPWLKSKRLEQRMIECQQNKEDFF
;
A
#
# COMPACT_ATOMS: atom_id res chain seq x y z
N MET A 1 9.46 -22.89 -17.11
CA MET A 1 10.24 -22.31 -15.99
C MET A 1 10.54 -20.85 -16.30
N SER A 2 9.63 -19.96 -15.93
CA SER A 2 9.84 -18.56 -15.48
C SER A 2 8.46 -17.88 -15.51
N ASP A 3 7.51 -18.36 -14.70
CA ASP A 3 6.33 -17.56 -14.41
C ASP A 3 6.80 -16.39 -13.55
N ASN A 4 7.20 -15.31 -14.21
CA ASN A 4 7.48 -14.04 -13.55
C ASN A 4 6.27 -13.73 -12.67
N CYS A 5 6.48 -13.63 -11.36
CA CYS A 5 5.45 -13.20 -10.41
C CYS A 5 5.19 -11.70 -10.62
N GLU A 6 4.59 -11.35 -11.75
CA GLU A 6 4.17 -9.99 -12.03
C GLU A 6 2.96 -9.69 -11.17
N SER A 7 3.11 -8.73 -10.26
CA SER A 7 1.99 -8.29 -9.43
C SER A 7 0.86 -7.74 -10.30
N LEU A 8 -0.37 -7.78 -9.79
CA LEU A 8 -1.57 -7.26 -10.44
C LEU A 8 -1.41 -5.81 -10.98
N VAL A 9 -0.57 -4.99 -10.35
CA VAL A 9 -0.33 -3.59 -10.75
C VAL A 9 0.56 -3.46 -11.99
N TRP A 10 1.46 -4.40 -12.24
CA TRP A 10 2.45 -4.32 -13.33
C TRP A 10 2.28 -5.37 -14.41
N SER A 11 1.43 -6.39 -14.18
CA SER A 11 1.20 -7.42 -15.20
C SER A 11 0.35 -6.88 -16.35
N PRO A 12 0.73 -7.14 -17.62
CA PRO A 12 -0.08 -6.79 -18.76
C PRO A 12 -1.38 -7.61 -18.73
N TYR A 13 -2.41 -7.10 -19.40
CA TYR A 13 -3.68 -7.79 -19.47
C TYR A 13 -3.51 -9.17 -20.13
N GLY A 14 -3.92 -10.22 -19.43
CA GLY A 14 -3.68 -11.60 -19.86
C GLY A 14 -4.34 -12.62 -18.95
N HIS A 15 -3.98 -13.90 -19.11
CA HIS A 15 -4.50 -14.96 -18.24
C HIS A 15 -4.04 -14.76 -16.78
N ASN A 16 -2.76 -14.47 -16.55
CA ASN A 16 -2.20 -14.21 -15.23
C ASN A 16 -2.90 -13.04 -14.51
N TRP A 17 -2.99 -11.87 -15.16
CA TRP A 17 -3.68 -10.71 -14.60
C TRP A 17 -5.15 -10.99 -14.26
N ARG A 18 -5.88 -11.68 -15.15
CA ARG A 18 -7.29 -12.04 -14.91
C ARG A 18 -7.42 -12.98 -13.71
N ASN A 19 -6.50 -13.94 -13.56
CA ASN A 19 -6.49 -14.85 -12.44
C ASN A 19 -6.21 -14.12 -11.11
N LEU A 20 -5.16 -13.30 -11.06
CA LEU A 20 -4.82 -12.48 -9.89
C LEU A 20 -5.97 -11.54 -9.50
N ARG A 21 -6.61 -10.89 -10.49
CA ARG A 21 -7.78 -10.03 -10.25
C ARG A 21 -8.96 -10.80 -9.68
N ARG A 22 -9.22 -12.00 -10.19
CA ARG A 22 -10.29 -12.88 -9.69
C ARG A 22 -10.04 -13.27 -8.24
N ILE A 23 -8.83 -13.73 -7.92
CA ILE A 23 -8.44 -14.12 -6.56
C ILE A 23 -8.58 -12.93 -5.61
N ALA A 24 -8.03 -11.76 -5.95
CA ALA A 24 -8.14 -10.57 -5.11
C ALA A 24 -9.61 -10.17 -4.85
N SER A 25 -10.46 -10.25 -5.88
CA SER A 25 -11.87 -9.87 -5.77
C SER A 25 -12.68 -10.85 -4.90
N ILE A 26 -12.40 -12.15 -4.98
CA ILE A 26 -13.17 -13.17 -4.26
C ILE A 26 -12.64 -13.39 -2.84
N GLU A 27 -11.32 -13.46 -2.68
CA GLU A 27 -10.72 -13.86 -1.39
C GLU A 27 -10.44 -12.69 -0.46
N ILE A 28 -10.15 -11.51 -1.01
CA ILE A 28 -9.75 -10.34 -0.21
C ILE A 28 -10.87 -9.32 -0.15
N LEU A 29 -11.47 -9.01 -1.30
CA LEU A 29 -12.41 -7.89 -1.46
C LEU A 29 -13.87 -8.31 -1.62
N SER A 30 -14.21 -9.57 -1.34
CA SER A 30 -15.60 -10.01 -1.42
C SER A 30 -16.46 -9.38 -0.31
N ASN A 31 -17.76 -9.25 -0.58
CA ASN A 31 -18.69 -8.67 0.39
C ASN A 31 -18.65 -9.39 1.74
N SER A 32 -18.57 -10.72 1.76
CA SER A 32 -18.46 -11.48 3.02
C SER A 32 -17.20 -11.15 3.80
N ARG A 33 -16.04 -11.07 3.12
CA ARG A 33 -14.75 -10.69 3.74
C ARG A 33 -14.79 -9.24 4.25
N LEU A 34 -15.35 -8.32 3.47
CA LEU A 34 -15.51 -6.92 3.87
C LEU A 34 -16.45 -6.77 5.06
N GLN A 35 -17.53 -7.55 5.13
CA GLN A 35 -18.45 -7.54 6.28
C GLN A 35 -17.77 -8.13 7.52
N MET A 36 -17.07 -9.26 7.38
CA MET A 36 -16.31 -9.86 8.49
C MET A 36 -15.24 -8.92 9.06
N LEU A 37 -14.62 -8.11 8.21
CA LEU A 37 -13.58 -7.15 8.61
C LEU A 37 -14.13 -5.75 8.96
N SER A 38 -15.46 -5.57 8.97
CA SER A 38 -16.11 -4.27 9.23
C SER A 38 -15.76 -3.70 10.60
N SER A 39 -15.79 -4.52 11.65
CA SER A 39 -15.43 -4.13 13.01
C SER A 39 -14.03 -3.56 13.08
N ARG A 40 -13.06 -4.22 12.44
CA ARG A 40 -11.66 -3.77 12.37
C ARG A 40 -11.53 -2.42 11.69
N ARG A 41 -12.29 -2.16 10.63
CA ARG A 41 -12.30 -0.84 9.96
C ARG A 41 -12.88 0.25 10.85
N ILE A 42 -13.98 -0.05 11.53
CA ILE A 42 -14.62 0.88 12.47
C ILE A 42 -13.66 1.21 13.62
N ASP A 43 -12.90 0.24 14.11
CA ASP A 43 -11.92 0.46 15.17
C ASP A 43 -10.79 1.40 14.73
N GLU A 44 -10.29 1.29 13.49
CA GLU A 44 -9.31 2.25 12.96
C GLU A 44 -9.89 3.68 12.87
N VAL A 45 -11.14 3.82 12.43
CA VAL A 45 -11.81 5.13 12.36
C VAL A 45 -12.03 5.72 13.75
N ARG A 46 -12.46 4.91 14.71
CA ARG A 46 -12.63 5.34 16.11
C ARG A 46 -11.30 5.77 16.73
N LEU A 47 -10.23 5.01 16.49
CA LEU A 47 -8.89 5.37 16.96
C LEU A 47 -8.44 6.70 16.36
N LEU A 48 -8.66 6.89 15.05
CA LEU A 48 -8.34 8.16 14.42
C LEU A 48 -9.12 9.32 15.04
N MET A 49 -10.44 9.18 15.22
CA MET A 49 -11.27 10.22 15.83
C MET A 49 -10.80 10.58 17.23
N ARG A 50 -10.42 9.59 18.06
CA ARG A 50 -9.85 9.83 19.39
C ARG A 50 -8.55 10.63 19.31
N ASN A 51 -7.66 10.28 18.38
CA ASN A 51 -6.41 11.00 18.18
C ASN A 51 -6.67 12.44 17.75
N LEU A 52 -7.62 12.67 16.84
CA LEU A 52 -7.99 14.01 16.38
C LEU A 52 -8.59 14.87 17.50
N LEU A 53 -9.46 14.30 18.34
CA LEU A 53 -10.03 15.00 19.49
C LEU A 53 -8.99 15.36 20.55
N GLY A 54 -7.90 14.59 20.65
CA GLY A 54 -6.77 14.89 21.54
C GLY A 54 -5.87 16.03 21.05
N ILE A 55 -5.99 16.43 19.78
CA ILE A 55 -5.20 17.53 19.21
C ILE A 55 -5.90 18.85 19.57
N GLN A 56 -5.38 19.54 20.59
CA GLN A 56 -5.88 20.85 21.04
C GLN A 56 -5.61 21.94 19.97
N ASP A 57 -6.61 22.21 19.13
CA ASP A 57 -6.68 23.30 18.13
C ASP A 57 -5.51 23.43 17.13
N LYS A 58 -4.70 22.37 16.97
CA LYS A 58 -3.62 22.40 15.97
C LYS A 58 -4.16 22.05 14.58
N PRO A 59 -3.68 22.72 13.51
CA PRO A 59 -4.06 22.39 12.16
C PRO A 59 -3.64 20.95 11.83
N VAL A 60 -4.57 20.17 11.26
CA VAL A 60 -4.34 18.78 10.88
C VAL A 60 -4.29 18.65 9.36
N ASN A 61 -3.26 17.98 8.85
CA ASN A 61 -3.20 17.61 7.44
C ASN A 61 -4.10 16.39 7.17
N LEU A 62 -5.34 16.65 6.77
CA LEU A 62 -6.32 15.59 6.47
C LEU A 62 -5.83 14.61 5.39
N ARG A 63 -5.06 15.06 4.41
CA ARG A 63 -4.51 14.18 3.37
C ARG A 63 -3.59 13.13 3.96
N THR A 64 -2.69 13.53 4.85
CA THR A 64 -1.78 12.60 5.54
C THR A 64 -2.55 11.64 6.40
N VAL A 65 -3.46 12.16 7.22
CA VAL A 65 -4.24 11.39 8.18
C VAL A 65 -5.14 10.35 7.49
N LEU A 66 -5.87 10.73 6.45
CA LEU A 66 -6.72 9.80 5.69
C LEU A 66 -5.91 8.74 4.94
N LEU A 67 -4.72 9.11 4.45
CA LEU A 67 -3.82 8.15 3.80
C LEU A 67 -3.30 7.11 4.80
N GLU A 68 -2.90 7.54 6.00
CA GLU A 68 -2.45 6.64 7.07
C GLU A 68 -3.57 5.72 7.54
N LEU A 69 -4.79 6.25 7.73
CA LEU A 69 -5.97 5.46 8.03
C LEU A 69 -6.20 4.37 6.96
N THR A 70 -6.18 4.75 5.69
CA THR A 70 -6.43 3.81 4.58
C THR A 70 -5.37 2.71 4.56
N LEU A 71 -4.09 3.06 4.74
CA LEU A 71 -3.00 2.08 4.80
C LEU A 71 -3.13 1.15 6.01
N ASN A 72 -3.44 1.68 7.19
CA ASN A 72 -3.67 0.86 8.38
C ASN A 72 -4.88 -0.07 8.18
N VAL A 73 -5.99 0.40 7.62
CA VAL A 73 -7.15 -0.43 7.29
C VAL A 73 -6.75 -1.59 6.36
N MET A 74 -6.06 -1.31 5.26
CA MET A 74 -5.61 -2.34 4.32
C MET A 74 -4.67 -3.35 5.00
N MET A 75 -3.67 -2.88 5.73
CA MET A 75 -2.71 -3.76 6.41
C MET A 75 -3.34 -4.54 7.57
N ARG A 76 -4.38 -3.99 8.21
CA ARG A 76 -5.14 -4.69 9.25
C ARG A 76 -6.01 -5.80 8.67
N MET A 77 -6.42 -5.67 7.40
CA MET A 77 -7.12 -6.70 6.64
C MET A 77 -6.17 -7.78 6.11
N ILE A 78 -5.01 -7.40 5.58
CA ILE A 78 -4.06 -8.32 4.92
C ILE A 78 -3.12 -8.99 5.93
N ALA A 79 -2.33 -8.20 6.66
CA ALA A 79 -1.28 -8.69 7.55
C ALA A 79 -1.71 -8.73 9.02
N ARG A 80 -2.92 -8.25 9.34
CA ARG A 80 -3.43 -8.07 10.71
C ARG A 80 -2.50 -7.20 11.57
N LYS A 81 -1.74 -6.28 10.96
CA LYS A 81 -0.78 -5.38 11.63
C LYS A 81 -1.10 -3.91 11.36
N ARG A 82 -0.58 -3.01 12.20
CA ARG A 82 -0.65 -1.54 12.05
C ARG A 82 0.75 -0.99 11.85
N TYR A 83 0.85 0.04 11.03
CA TYR A 83 2.14 0.62 10.60
C TYR A 83 2.23 2.14 10.87
N TYR A 84 1.12 2.75 11.28
CA TYR A 84 1.00 4.17 11.66
C TYR A 84 0.27 4.33 12.99
N GLY A 85 0.58 5.43 13.70
CA GLY A 85 0.01 5.76 15.01
C GLY A 85 0.78 5.16 16.19
N GLU A 86 0.26 5.38 17.39
CA GLU A 86 0.91 5.00 18.66
C GLU A 86 0.80 3.50 18.97
N ASN A 87 -0.21 2.81 18.42
CA ASN A 87 -0.49 1.39 18.68
C ASN A 87 0.18 0.45 17.66
N VAL A 88 1.41 0.75 17.28
CA VAL A 88 2.21 -0.08 16.37
C VAL A 88 2.88 -1.20 17.18
N ALA A 89 2.65 -2.45 16.78
CA ALA A 89 3.16 -3.61 17.50
C ALA A 89 4.68 -3.81 17.33
N ASP A 90 5.20 -3.47 16.15
CA ASP A 90 6.62 -3.58 15.82
C ASP A 90 7.09 -2.29 15.15
N ALA A 91 7.86 -1.49 15.88
CA ALA A 91 8.32 -0.19 15.43
C ALA A 91 9.35 -0.28 14.30
N GLU A 92 10.17 -1.34 14.28
CA GLU A 92 11.20 -1.55 13.27
C GLU A 92 10.56 -1.96 11.94
N GLU A 93 9.69 -2.96 11.96
CA GLU A 93 8.91 -3.38 10.80
C GLU A 93 8.09 -2.20 10.25
N ALA A 94 7.50 -1.41 11.14
CA ALA A 94 6.75 -0.23 10.75
C ALA A 94 7.60 0.85 10.08
N SER A 95 8.81 1.07 10.58
CA SER A 95 9.77 1.97 9.95
C SER A 95 10.13 1.49 8.54
N ARG A 96 10.48 0.20 8.41
CA ARG A 96 10.80 -0.44 7.13
C ARG A 96 9.67 -0.31 6.11
N PHE A 97 8.43 -0.55 6.53
CA PHE A 97 7.23 -0.37 5.70
C PHE A 97 7.06 1.09 5.24
N ARG A 98 7.22 2.07 6.14
CA ARG A 98 7.11 3.50 5.80
C ARG A 98 8.16 3.94 4.79
N VAL A 99 9.40 3.45 4.94
CA VAL A 99 10.49 3.68 3.98
C VAL A 99 10.15 3.05 2.62
N HIS A 100 9.70 1.80 2.60
CA HIS A 100 9.29 1.13 1.36
C HIS A 100 8.17 1.90 0.66
N ARG A 101 7.14 2.32 1.40
CA ARG A 101 6.04 3.13 0.86
C ARG A 101 6.53 4.46 0.26
N ALA A 102 7.49 5.13 0.90
CA ALA A 102 8.06 6.37 0.38
C ALA A 102 8.82 6.14 -0.94
N LYS A 103 9.62 5.07 -1.03
CA LYS A 103 10.28 4.65 -2.27
C LYS A 103 9.27 4.34 -3.37
N MET A 104 8.25 3.54 -3.06
CA MET A 104 7.19 3.14 -3.98
C MET A 104 6.40 4.33 -4.54
N ARG A 105 6.04 5.31 -3.68
CA ARG A 105 5.40 6.56 -4.13
C ARG A 105 6.25 7.28 -5.18
N LYS A 106 7.56 7.39 -4.94
CA LYS A 106 8.48 8.05 -5.88
C LYS A 106 8.51 7.34 -7.23
N VAL A 107 8.51 6.01 -7.23
CA VAL A 107 8.45 5.22 -8.47
C VAL A 107 7.15 5.49 -9.23
N ILE A 108 5.99 5.39 -8.59
CA ILE A 108 4.68 5.64 -9.23
C ILE A 108 4.59 7.06 -9.81
N SER A 109 5.09 8.06 -9.08
CA SER A 109 5.07 9.46 -9.54
C SER A 109 5.94 9.69 -10.77
N VAL A 110 7.02 8.93 -10.90
CA VAL A 110 7.95 9.07 -12.03
C VAL A 110 7.47 8.29 -13.26
N THR A 111 6.91 7.09 -13.09
CA THR A 111 6.33 6.32 -14.20
C THR A 111 5.17 7.08 -14.83
N SER A 112 4.31 7.70 -14.00
CA SER A 112 3.27 8.63 -14.48
C SER A 112 3.84 9.65 -15.46
N ASN A 113 4.92 10.35 -15.11
CA ASN A 113 5.45 11.41 -15.97
C ASN A 113 6.24 10.88 -17.18
N GLY A 114 6.93 9.74 -17.04
CA GLY A 114 7.75 9.13 -18.10
C GLY A 114 6.94 8.35 -19.15
N ASP A 115 5.73 7.90 -18.81
CA ASP A 115 4.83 7.21 -19.74
C ASP A 115 4.06 8.19 -20.63
N PHE A 116 3.79 9.41 -20.15
CA PHE A 116 3.16 10.47 -20.97
C PHE A 116 4.15 11.21 -21.89
N LEU A 117 5.44 11.24 -21.55
CA LEU A 117 6.47 11.95 -22.31
C LEU A 117 7.63 10.97 -22.60
N PRO A 118 7.53 10.14 -23.66
CA PRO A 118 8.48 9.05 -23.93
C PRO A 118 9.95 9.48 -23.99
N TRP A 119 10.23 10.74 -24.34
CA TRP A 119 11.58 11.30 -24.40
C TRP A 119 12.18 11.66 -23.03
N LEU A 120 11.39 11.60 -21.95
CA LEU A 120 11.84 11.77 -20.56
C LEU A 120 12.20 10.45 -19.87
N LYS A 121 12.12 9.31 -20.57
CA LYS A 121 12.55 8.00 -20.04
C LYS A 121 14.06 7.99 -19.77
N SER A 122 14.42 8.05 -18.49
CA SER A 122 15.82 7.98 -18.03
C SER A 122 16.20 6.55 -17.63
N LYS A 123 17.31 6.01 -18.14
CA LYS A 123 17.89 4.69 -17.77
C LYS A 123 18.07 4.50 -16.26
N ARG A 124 18.29 5.59 -15.51
CA ARG A 124 18.43 5.57 -14.05
C ARG A 124 17.11 5.23 -13.35
N LEU A 125 15.97 5.46 -13.99
CA LEU A 125 14.64 5.19 -13.45
C LEU A 125 14.24 3.73 -13.62
N GLU A 126 14.56 3.13 -14.76
CA GLU A 126 14.40 1.70 -15.00
C GLU A 126 15.17 0.88 -13.96
N GLN A 127 16.42 1.28 -13.65
CA GLN A 127 17.21 0.63 -12.59
C GLN A 127 16.55 0.70 -11.20
N ARG A 128 15.88 1.83 -10.85
CA ARG A 128 15.18 1.97 -9.56
C ARG A 128 13.88 1.17 -9.49
N MET A 129 13.22 0.93 -10.63
CA MET A 129 12.04 0.06 -10.72
C MET A 129 12.44 -1.39 -10.44
N ILE A 130 13.54 -1.85 -11.05
CA ILE A 130 14.11 -3.17 -10.84
C ILE A 130 14.54 -3.35 -9.37
N GLU A 131 15.22 -2.36 -8.79
CA GLU A 131 15.64 -2.38 -7.38
C GLU A 131 14.44 -2.49 -6.40
N CYS A 132 13.32 -1.81 -6.69
CA CYS A 132 12.11 -1.91 -5.88
C CYS A 132 11.40 -3.26 -6.03
N GLN A 133 11.49 -3.89 -7.21
CA GLN A 133 10.98 -5.25 -7.41
C GLN A 133 11.83 -6.28 -6.67
N GLN A 134 13.16 -6.15 -6.67
CA GLN A 134 14.06 -7.04 -5.92
C GLN A 134 13.86 -6.91 -4.41
N ASN A 135 13.79 -5.69 -3.88
CA ASN A 135 13.53 -5.44 -2.45
C ASN A 135 12.16 -5.96 -1.95
N LYS A 136 11.21 -6.27 -2.86
CA LYS A 136 9.95 -6.90 -2.45
C LYS A 136 10.10 -8.37 -2.14
N GLU A 137 11.05 -9.05 -2.77
CA GLU A 137 11.29 -10.48 -2.54
C GLU A 137 11.97 -10.71 -1.18
N ASP A 138 12.79 -9.77 -0.72
CA ASP A 138 13.45 -9.81 0.60
C ASP A 138 12.50 -9.61 1.81
N PHE A 139 11.22 -9.32 1.56
CA PHE A 139 10.22 -9.09 2.61
C PHE A 139 9.29 -10.30 2.86
N PHE A 140 9.38 -11.34 2.04
CA PHE A 140 8.59 -12.58 2.17
C PHE A 140 9.47 -13.77 2.55
#